data_AF-A0AAW9PWV0-F1
#
_entry.id   AF-A0AAW9PWV0-F1
#
_cell.length_a   1.000
_cell.length_b   1.000
_cell.length_c   1.000
_cell.angle_alpha   90.00
_cell.angle_beta   90.00
_cell.angle_gamma   90.00
#
_symmetry.space_group_name_H-M   'P 1'
#
loop_
_entity.id
_entity.type
_entity.pdbx_description
1 polymer ?
#
loop_
_entity_poly.entity_id
_entity_poly.type
_entity_poly.pdbx_seq_one_letter_code
_entity_poly.pdbx_strand_id
1 'polypeptide(L)'
;MGQVEIWREQAAKSLASMIPKIQGNAPTAQDGLVDDLLRVLNKLPARPEGRQPYAGLFPSADIFSWRNRAASIVQTLVPKIQNLDVSSFDGAIDNLVRATKNLPSRPAGRPPYAGLFPPANVDTWRKQAAASLGASIPSITSKSFIPNDTAIDDLIRAMSNLPLRPILRKPYEGLFQGTDIPSLRRQAGERLKNLVTNLQNDPNPVDVQVDNLIRTLNKLPSRPANQAPYAGLFAASPTVSSPPVVTPPPKALITQTQLTAIAPYSDPARLAKLLPYLNATMVEYAINTPLRIAHFIAQTAHESDAYNTNEEYASGADYEGRGDLGNVNPGDGVRFKGRGLIQVTGRANYAECGKALGIDLVSNPQRLGDFDLACRSAGWFWRKMELNGDADNDDIMTITRLVNGGYNGLEDRQDYLDRAKQVFGI
;
A
#
# COMPACT_ATOMS: atom_id res chain seq x y z
N MET A 1 9.36 -10.00 -4.71
CA MET A 1 8.66 -10.16 -3.42
C MET A 1 8.01 -8.83 -3.09
N GLY A 2 6.72 -8.79 -2.81
CA GLY A 2 6.07 -7.56 -2.32
C GLY A 2 6.50 -7.24 -0.88
N GLN A 3 6.13 -6.07 -0.39
CA GLN A 3 6.58 -5.57 0.92
C GLN A 3 6.07 -6.43 2.09
N VAL A 4 4.86 -6.97 1.97
CA VAL A 4 4.27 -7.85 2.98
C VAL A 4 5.03 -9.18 3.02
N GLU A 5 5.45 -9.72 1.88
CA GLU A 5 6.26 -10.95 1.82
C GLU A 5 7.66 -10.73 2.43
N ILE A 6 8.28 -9.58 2.18
CA ILE A 6 9.57 -9.22 2.80
C ILE A 6 9.42 -9.08 4.33
N TRP A 7 8.36 -8.41 4.79
CA TRP A 7 8.08 -8.28 6.22
C TRP A 7 7.75 -9.62 6.85
N ARG A 8 7.03 -10.50 6.16
CA ARG A 8 6.76 -11.87 6.58
C ARG A 8 8.04 -12.70 6.66
N GLU A 9 8.98 -12.52 5.74
CA GLU A 9 10.30 -13.15 5.81
C GLU A 9 11.09 -12.68 7.03
N GLN A 10 11.11 -11.37 7.29
CA GLN A 10 11.78 -10.78 8.44
C GLN A 10 11.10 -11.16 9.77
N ALA A 11 9.76 -11.26 9.78
CA ALA A 11 8.98 -11.75 10.91
C ALA A 11 9.23 -13.24 11.17
N ALA A 12 9.31 -14.07 10.13
CA ALA A 12 9.66 -15.48 10.25
C ALA A 12 11.06 -15.68 10.85
N LYS A 13 12.05 -14.89 10.41
CA LYS A 13 13.40 -14.89 11.01
C LYS A 13 13.37 -14.46 12.48
N SER A 14 12.59 -13.42 12.80
CA SER A 14 12.42 -12.95 14.18
C SER A 14 11.79 -14.03 15.06
N LEU A 15 10.71 -14.67 14.62
CA LEU A 15 10.05 -15.76 15.33
C LEU A 15 10.97 -16.97 15.49
N ALA A 16 11.70 -17.36 14.45
CA ALA A 16 12.67 -18.47 14.53
C ALA A 16 13.71 -18.23 15.63
N SER A 17 14.23 -16.99 15.73
CA SER A 17 15.20 -16.61 16.78
C SER A 17 14.62 -16.64 18.20
N MET A 18 13.28 -16.61 18.34
CA MET A 18 12.59 -16.64 19.62
C MET A 18 12.31 -18.03 20.14
N ILE A 19 12.26 -19.06 19.29
CA ILE A 19 11.87 -20.42 19.66
C ILE A 19 12.66 -20.96 20.87
N PRO A 20 14.00 -20.79 20.95
CA PRO A 20 14.76 -21.21 22.13
C PRO A 20 14.37 -20.46 23.42
N LYS A 21 13.82 -19.24 23.31
CA LYS A 21 13.36 -18.41 24.44
C LYS A 21 11.95 -18.75 24.90
N ILE A 22 11.18 -19.46 24.07
CA ILE A 22 9.85 -20.00 24.40
C ILE A 22 10.01 -21.35 25.12
N GLN A 23 11.01 -22.15 24.75
CA GLN A 23 11.32 -23.40 25.46
C GLN A 23 11.82 -23.11 26.90
N GLY A 24 11.69 -24.10 27.79
CA GLY A 24 12.21 -24.03 29.15
C GLY A 24 11.16 -24.19 30.26
N ASN A 25 11.66 -24.20 31.50
CA ASN A 25 10.95 -24.73 32.66
C ASN A 25 10.28 -23.63 33.51
N ALA A 26 10.47 -22.37 33.14
CA ALA A 26 9.99 -21.20 33.89
C ALA A 26 9.17 -20.26 32.98
N PRO A 27 8.09 -19.64 33.50
CA PRO A 27 7.34 -18.64 32.76
C PRO A 27 8.17 -17.42 32.36
N THR A 28 7.81 -16.78 31.25
CA THR A 28 8.39 -15.52 30.79
C THR A 28 7.31 -14.50 30.46
N ALA A 29 7.67 -13.22 30.39
CA ALA A 29 6.75 -12.14 30.01
C ALA A 29 6.13 -12.32 28.62
N GLN A 30 6.76 -13.13 27.75
CA GLN A 30 6.28 -13.40 26.39
C GLN A 30 5.22 -14.51 26.34
N ASP A 31 5.02 -15.31 27.40
CA ASP A 31 4.10 -16.46 27.35
C ASP A 31 2.67 -16.08 27.01
N GLY A 32 2.19 -14.93 27.52
CA GLY A 32 0.86 -14.43 27.17
C GLY A 32 0.70 -14.13 25.69
N LEU A 33 1.73 -13.55 25.05
CA LEU A 33 1.71 -13.22 23.63
C LEU A 33 1.87 -14.45 22.73
N VAL A 34 2.60 -15.46 23.19
CA VAL A 34 2.69 -16.76 22.51
C VAL A 34 1.36 -17.49 22.61
N ASP A 35 0.70 -17.49 23.78
CA ASP A 35 -0.67 -18.02 23.94
C ASP A 35 -1.66 -17.30 23.02
N ASP A 36 -1.63 -15.96 22.98
CA ASP A 36 -2.48 -15.17 22.09
C ASP A 36 -2.26 -15.55 20.61
N LEU A 37 -0.99 -15.65 20.17
CA LEU A 37 -0.67 -16.11 18.80
C LEU A 37 -1.27 -17.50 18.53
N LEU A 38 -1.10 -18.45 19.45
CA LEU A 38 -1.65 -19.81 19.30
C LEU A 38 -3.17 -19.82 19.26
N ARG A 39 -3.85 -18.99 20.06
CA ARG A 39 -5.30 -18.87 20.04
C ARG A 39 -5.79 -18.38 18.70
N VAL A 40 -5.19 -17.30 18.18
CA VAL A 40 -5.57 -16.78 16.87
C VAL A 40 -5.35 -17.86 15.82
N LEU A 41 -4.17 -18.52 15.78
CA LEU A 41 -3.86 -19.60 14.82
C LEU A 41 -4.88 -20.75 14.83
N ASN A 42 -5.47 -21.07 15.98
CA ASN A 42 -6.45 -22.13 16.14
C ASN A 42 -7.91 -21.62 16.11
N LYS A 43 -8.15 -20.35 15.78
CA LYS A 43 -9.46 -19.68 15.80
C LYS A 43 -10.18 -19.82 17.16
N LEU A 44 -9.42 -19.76 18.25
CA LEU A 44 -9.91 -19.83 19.61
C LEU A 44 -10.20 -18.43 20.17
N PRO A 45 -11.14 -18.28 21.12
CA PRO A 45 -11.40 -17.00 21.78
C PRO A 45 -10.15 -16.51 22.53
N ALA A 46 -10.07 -15.18 22.69
CA ALA A 46 -9.01 -14.54 23.46
C ALA A 46 -8.89 -15.13 24.87
N ARG A 47 -7.67 -15.13 25.42
CA ARG A 47 -7.41 -15.63 26.77
C ARG A 47 -8.23 -14.81 27.78
N PRO A 48 -9.05 -15.45 28.64
CA PRO A 48 -9.74 -14.75 29.71
C PRO A 48 -8.78 -14.00 30.63
N GLU A 49 -9.22 -12.84 31.12
CA GLU A 49 -8.44 -12.03 32.06
C GLU A 49 -8.08 -12.84 33.32
N GLY A 50 -6.85 -12.71 33.79
CA GLY A 50 -6.33 -13.46 34.94
C GLY A 50 -6.01 -14.95 34.69
N ARG A 51 -6.36 -15.52 33.53
CA ARG A 51 -6.01 -16.93 33.22
C ARG A 51 -4.53 -17.06 32.89
N GLN A 52 -3.83 -18.03 33.48
CA GLN A 52 -2.42 -18.32 33.15
C GLN A 52 -2.25 -18.64 31.65
N PRO A 53 -1.16 -18.19 31.00
CA PRO A 53 -0.84 -18.60 29.64
C PRO A 53 -0.87 -20.11 29.43
N TYR A 54 -1.32 -20.54 28.26
CA TYR A 54 -1.50 -21.92 27.79
C TYR A 54 -2.63 -22.72 28.46
N ALA A 55 -3.22 -22.21 29.54
CA ALA A 55 -4.33 -22.88 30.20
C ALA A 55 -5.55 -23.00 29.26
N GLY A 56 -5.97 -24.24 29.01
CA GLY A 56 -7.06 -24.58 28.09
C GLY A 56 -6.67 -24.59 26.61
N LEU A 57 -5.39 -24.37 26.24
CA LEU A 57 -4.87 -24.63 24.90
C LEU A 57 -4.39 -26.07 24.74
N PHE A 58 -3.81 -26.62 25.81
CA PHE A 58 -3.29 -27.98 25.86
C PHE A 58 -3.96 -28.74 27.01
N PRO A 59 -4.14 -30.07 26.91
CA PRO A 59 -4.56 -30.88 28.05
C PRO A 59 -3.60 -30.70 29.23
N SER A 60 -4.11 -30.93 30.45
CA SER A 60 -3.44 -30.64 31.73
C SER A 60 -2.01 -31.19 31.75
N ALA A 61 -1.03 -30.28 31.81
CA ALA A 61 0.39 -30.57 31.92
C ALA A 61 1.08 -29.47 32.76
N ASP A 62 2.35 -29.66 33.09
CA ASP A 62 3.18 -28.64 33.70
C ASP A 62 3.57 -27.53 32.69
N ILE A 63 4.03 -26.39 33.19
CA ILE A 63 4.40 -25.23 32.36
C ILE A 63 5.50 -25.56 31.34
N PHE A 64 6.41 -26.48 31.69
CA PHE A 64 7.47 -26.96 30.80
C PHE A 64 6.89 -27.65 29.56
N SER A 65 5.93 -28.55 29.74
CA SER A 65 5.28 -29.25 28.65
C SER A 65 4.49 -28.31 27.73
N TRP A 66 3.78 -27.34 28.31
CA TRP A 66 3.05 -26.32 27.53
C TRP A 66 3.98 -25.45 26.69
N ARG A 67 5.07 -24.97 27.29
CA ARG A 67 6.06 -24.13 26.60
C ARG A 67 6.77 -24.86 25.47
N ASN A 68 7.17 -26.11 25.67
CA ASN A 68 7.77 -26.92 24.60
C ASN A 68 6.80 -27.21 23.45
N ARG A 69 5.52 -27.45 23.77
CA ARG A 69 4.47 -27.64 22.75
C ARG A 69 4.18 -26.36 21.99
N ALA A 70 4.11 -25.22 22.68
CA ALA A 70 3.96 -23.90 22.08
C ALA A 70 5.12 -23.57 21.13
N ALA A 71 6.36 -23.77 21.58
CA ALA A 71 7.56 -23.60 20.76
C ALA A 71 7.53 -24.48 19.50
N SER A 72 7.10 -25.74 19.63
CA SER A 72 6.97 -26.66 18.49
C SER A 72 5.93 -26.19 17.47
N ILE A 73 4.79 -25.65 17.94
CA ILE A 73 3.78 -25.10 17.04
C ILE A 73 4.31 -23.85 16.32
N VAL A 74 4.97 -22.93 17.04
CA VAL A 74 5.62 -21.75 16.45
C VAL A 74 6.68 -22.17 15.42
N GLN A 75 7.47 -23.21 15.70
CA GLN A 75 8.46 -23.77 14.77
C GLN A 75 7.83 -24.25 13.46
N THR A 76 6.65 -24.89 13.52
CA THR A 76 5.93 -25.34 12.32
C THR A 76 5.29 -24.18 11.55
N LEU A 77 5.09 -23.03 12.21
CA LEU A 77 4.54 -21.83 11.60
C LEU A 77 5.59 -21.07 10.79
N VAL A 78 6.84 -20.97 11.28
CA VAL A 78 7.93 -20.23 10.63
C VAL A 78 8.02 -20.43 9.10
N PRO A 79 8.06 -21.67 8.56
CA PRO A 79 8.14 -21.87 7.11
C PRO A 79 6.81 -21.59 6.39
N LYS A 80 5.68 -21.58 7.11
CA LYS A 80 4.34 -21.33 6.57
C LYS A 80 4.02 -19.85 6.47
N ILE A 81 4.64 -18.98 7.27
CA ILE A 81 4.41 -17.52 7.24
C ILE A 81 4.56 -16.92 5.84
N GLN A 82 5.43 -17.49 5.01
CA GLN A 82 5.65 -17.06 3.62
C GLN A 82 4.53 -17.50 2.65
N ASN A 83 3.81 -18.59 2.99
CA ASN A 83 2.87 -19.28 2.11
C ASN A 83 1.43 -19.35 2.66
N LEU A 84 1.17 -18.72 3.81
CA LEU A 84 -0.18 -18.62 4.36
C LEU A 84 -0.98 -17.61 3.54
N ASP A 85 -2.16 -18.01 3.07
CA ASP A 85 -3.22 -17.10 2.63
C ASP A 85 -3.33 -15.96 3.63
N VAL A 86 -3.49 -14.73 3.13
CA VAL A 86 -3.48 -13.49 3.92
C VAL A 86 -4.57 -13.58 4.99
N SER A 87 -4.19 -14.10 6.16
CA SER A 87 -5.10 -14.51 7.21
C SER A 87 -4.79 -13.73 8.48
N SER A 88 -5.80 -13.62 9.31
CA SER A 88 -5.95 -12.96 10.61
C SER A 88 -4.78 -12.97 11.62
N PHE A 89 -3.62 -13.56 11.30
CA PHE A 89 -2.51 -13.83 12.21
C PHE A 89 -1.37 -12.80 12.15
N ASP A 90 -1.24 -12.03 11.05
CA ASP A 90 -0.15 -11.07 10.87
C ASP A 90 -0.07 -10.05 12.04
N GLY A 91 -1.22 -9.62 12.57
CA GLY A 91 -1.30 -8.72 13.72
C GLY A 91 -0.78 -9.35 15.02
N ALA A 92 -1.06 -10.64 15.26
CA ALA A 92 -0.57 -11.35 16.43
C ALA A 92 0.95 -11.58 16.34
N ILE A 93 1.45 -11.89 15.14
CA ILE A 93 2.89 -12.03 14.88
C ILE A 93 3.60 -10.68 15.08
N ASP A 94 3.07 -9.58 14.55
CA ASP A 94 3.62 -8.23 14.76
C ASP A 94 3.70 -7.87 16.24
N ASN A 95 2.62 -8.09 17.01
CA ASN A 95 2.60 -7.83 18.46
C ASN A 95 3.69 -8.62 19.20
N LEU A 96 3.83 -9.91 18.87
CA LEU A 96 4.84 -10.78 19.47
C LEU A 96 6.26 -10.30 19.14
N VAL A 97 6.53 -9.97 17.88
CA VAL A 97 7.86 -9.48 17.44
C VAL A 97 8.17 -8.12 18.08
N ARG A 98 7.20 -7.19 18.18
CA ARG A 98 7.38 -5.90 18.87
C ARG A 98 7.80 -6.09 20.31
N ALA A 99 7.09 -6.94 21.05
CA ALA A 99 7.39 -7.20 22.45
C ALA A 99 8.81 -7.77 22.64
N THR A 100 9.26 -8.65 21.76
CA THR A 100 10.63 -9.19 21.86
C THR A 100 11.74 -8.20 21.52
N LYS A 101 11.41 -7.16 20.77
CA LYS A 101 12.32 -6.08 20.43
C LYS A 101 12.18 -4.88 21.40
N ASN A 102 11.38 -5.00 22.46
CA ASN A 102 11.03 -3.90 23.36
C ASN A 102 10.49 -2.66 22.61
N LEU A 103 9.72 -2.89 21.55
CA LEU A 103 9.08 -1.84 20.76
C LEU A 103 7.67 -1.54 21.29
N PRO A 104 7.18 -0.29 21.15
CA PRO A 104 5.80 0.05 21.50
C PRO A 104 4.82 -0.77 20.66
N SER A 105 3.59 -0.93 21.20
CA SER A 105 2.49 -1.58 20.51
C SER A 105 2.22 -0.93 19.16
N ARG A 106 1.71 -1.72 18.20
CA ARG A 106 1.38 -1.20 16.88
C ARG A 106 0.33 -0.08 17.01
N PRO A 107 0.59 1.12 16.45
CA PRO A 107 -0.40 2.19 16.44
C PRO A 107 -1.69 1.76 15.76
N ALA A 108 -2.84 2.18 16.30
CA ALA A 108 -4.15 1.87 15.76
C ALA A 108 -4.25 2.28 14.27
N GLY A 109 -4.83 1.41 13.44
CA GLY A 109 -5.00 1.65 12.00
C GLY A 109 -3.77 1.43 11.12
N ARG A 110 -2.59 1.09 11.69
CA ARG A 110 -1.44 0.68 10.86
C ARG A 110 -1.53 -0.78 10.45
N PRO A 111 -1.16 -1.17 9.22
CA PRO A 111 -1.10 -2.57 8.83
C PRO A 111 -0.01 -3.31 9.65
N PRO A 112 -0.13 -4.64 9.84
CA PRO A 112 0.90 -5.43 10.51
C PRO A 112 2.29 -5.22 9.89
N TYR A 113 3.34 -5.31 10.71
CA TYR A 113 4.75 -5.14 10.35
C TYR A 113 5.20 -3.72 9.94
N ALA A 114 4.28 -2.78 9.77
CA ALA A 114 4.62 -1.40 9.43
C ALA A 114 5.52 -0.76 10.51
N GLY A 115 6.72 -0.33 10.09
CA GLY A 115 7.74 0.26 10.97
C GLY A 115 8.41 -0.73 11.93
N LEU A 116 8.23 -2.03 11.73
CA LEU A 116 8.87 -3.09 12.53
C LEU A 116 10.26 -3.47 12.01
N PHE A 117 10.46 -3.29 10.71
CA PHE A 117 11.69 -3.64 10.03
C PHE A 117 12.13 -2.52 9.08
N PRO A 118 13.44 -2.26 8.96
CA PRO A 118 13.97 -1.34 7.96
C PRO A 118 13.65 -1.84 6.54
N PRO A 119 13.51 -0.93 5.56
CA PRO A 119 13.51 -1.33 4.15
C PRO A 119 14.80 -2.07 3.81
N ALA A 120 14.73 -3.06 2.93
CA ALA A 120 15.86 -3.94 2.59
C ALA A 120 17.13 -3.22 2.09
N ASN A 121 17.02 -1.95 1.64
CA ASN A 121 18.08 -1.22 0.94
C ASN A 121 18.35 0.20 1.49
N VAL A 122 17.99 0.49 2.75
CA VAL A 122 18.03 1.86 3.28
C VAL A 122 19.40 2.55 3.14
N ASP A 123 20.51 1.85 3.38
CA ASP A 123 21.85 2.41 3.23
C ASP A 123 22.20 2.72 1.77
N THR A 124 21.81 1.84 0.85
CA THR A 124 21.98 2.06 -0.59
C THR A 124 21.16 3.27 -1.05
N TRP A 125 19.92 3.38 -0.58
CA TRP A 125 19.05 4.50 -0.92
C TRP A 125 19.51 5.82 -0.32
N ARG A 126 20.07 5.83 0.90
CA ARG A 126 20.69 7.04 1.47
C ARG A 126 21.87 7.52 0.63
N LYS A 127 22.73 6.62 0.15
CA LYS A 127 23.82 6.98 -0.76
C LYS A 127 23.32 7.57 -2.08
N GLN A 128 22.28 6.98 -2.67
CA GLN A 128 21.67 7.50 -3.89
C GLN A 128 20.95 8.84 -3.67
N ALA A 129 20.27 9.01 -2.53
CA ALA A 129 19.65 10.26 -2.11
C ALA A 129 20.67 11.38 -1.92
N ALA A 130 21.77 11.08 -1.23
CA ALA A 130 22.88 12.00 -1.04
C ALA A 130 23.46 12.47 -2.39
N ALA A 131 23.66 11.55 -3.33
CA ALA A 131 24.13 11.89 -4.68
C ALA A 131 23.11 12.76 -5.45
N SER A 132 21.82 12.41 -5.40
CA SER A 132 20.75 13.16 -6.07
C SER A 132 20.65 14.60 -5.56
N LEU A 133 20.68 14.81 -4.24
CA LEU A 133 20.66 16.14 -3.64
C LEU A 133 21.91 16.95 -4.00
N GLY A 134 23.09 16.32 -3.93
CA GLY A 134 24.36 16.93 -4.30
C GLY A 134 24.42 17.39 -5.77
N ALA A 135 23.68 16.75 -6.66
CA ALA A 135 23.57 17.14 -8.08
C ALA A 135 22.45 18.13 -8.36
N SER A 136 21.26 17.91 -7.78
CA SER A 136 20.05 18.67 -8.11
C SER A 136 20.09 20.10 -7.58
N ILE A 137 20.57 20.30 -6.35
CA ILE A 137 20.58 21.62 -5.70
C ILE A 137 21.50 22.62 -6.45
N PRO A 138 22.74 22.25 -6.82
CA PRO A 138 23.59 23.13 -7.63
C PRO A 138 23.05 23.43 -9.03
N SER A 139 22.21 22.56 -9.60
CA SER A 139 21.68 22.73 -10.96
C SER A 139 20.60 23.81 -11.08
N ILE A 140 20.11 24.34 -9.96
CA ILE A 140 19.08 25.39 -9.95
C ILE A 140 19.70 26.71 -10.43
N THR A 141 19.35 27.12 -11.65
CA THR A 141 19.94 28.27 -12.35
C THR A 141 19.38 29.64 -11.93
N SER A 142 18.28 29.67 -11.18
CA SER A 142 17.66 30.93 -10.73
C SER A 142 18.65 31.79 -9.92
N LYS A 143 18.79 33.07 -10.27
CA LYS A 143 19.62 34.03 -9.54
C LYS A 143 18.92 34.66 -8.33
N SER A 144 17.72 34.19 -8.01
CA SER A 144 16.94 34.63 -6.85
C SER A 144 16.57 33.42 -5.98
N PHE A 145 16.26 33.68 -4.70
CA PHE A 145 15.73 32.65 -3.82
C PHE A 145 14.39 32.15 -4.33
N ILE A 146 14.19 30.84 -4.27
CA ILE A 146 12.95 30.16 -4.63
C ILE A 146 12.45 29.35 -3.42
N PRO A 147 11.18 28.90 -3.39
CA PRO A 147 10.64 28.15 -2.25
C PRO A 147 11.50 26.93 -1.84
N ASN A 148 12.14 26.27 -2.81
CA ASN A 148 13.03 25.14 -2.54
C ASN A 148 14.23 25.51 -1.66
N ASP A 149 14.73 26.76 -1.72
CA ASP A 149 15.87 27.18 -0.89
C ASP A 149 15.53 27.18 0.60
N THR A 150 14.28 27.51 0.96
CA THR A 150 13.82 27.41 2.35
C THR A 150 13.76 25.94 2.80
N ALA A 151 13.19 25.06 2.00
CA ALA A 151 13.11 23.64 2.34
C ALA A 151 14.49 22.97 2.50
N ILE A 152 15.46 23.38 1.68
CA ILE A 152 16.85 22.90 1.77
C ILE A 152 17.50 23.38 3.08
N ASP A 153 17.38 24.67 3.40
CA ASP A 153 17.92 25.25 4.65
C ASP A 153 17.33 24.59 5.90
N ASP A 154 16.00 24.45 5.94
CA ASP A 154 15.30 23.88 7.08
C ASP A 154 15.72 22.41 7.32
N LEU A 155 15.91 21.63 6.26
CA LEU A 155 16.40 20.26 6.37
C LEU A 155 17.84 20.21 6.89
N ILE A 156 18.73 21.07 6.41
CA ILE A 156 20.13 21.15 6.90
C ILE A 156 20.16 21.46 8.40
N ARG A 157 19.31 22.39 8.85
CA ARG A 157 19.21 22.77 10.26
C ARG A 157 18.71 21.61 11.10
N ALA A 158 17.61 20.97 10.68
CA ALA A 158 17.05 19.82 11.37
C ALA A 158 18.07 18.68 11.51
N MET A 159 18.77 18.34 10.43
CA MET A 159 19.79 17.27 10.41
C MET A 159 21.07 17.63 11.17
N SER A 160 21.35 18.91 11.38
CA SER A 160 22.51 19.39 12.14
C SER A 160 22.18 19.77 13.59
N ASN A 161 20.95 19.51 14.05
CA ASN A 161 20.44 19.94 15.35
C ASN A 161 20.64 21.46 15.62
N LEU A 162 20.41 22.27 14.58
CA LEU A 162 20.46 23.73 14.65
C LEU A 162 19.06 24.31 14.84
N PRO A 163 18.92 25.49 15.47
CA PRO A 163 17.64 26.15 15.58
C PRO A 163 17.07 26.47 14.19
N LEU A 164 15.74 26.44 14.08
CA LEU A 164 15.01 26.82 12.87
C LEU A 164 15.40 28.24 12.43
N ARG A 165 15.34 28.47 11.12
CA ARG A 165 15.65 29.78 10.54
C ARG A 165 14.66 30.84 11.07
N PRO A 166 15.13 31.99 11.59
CA PRO A 166 14.26 33.10 11.92
C PRO A 166 13.49 33.61 10.70
N ILE A 167 12.23 34.04 10.89
CA ILE A 167 11.27 34.37 9.80
C ILE A 167 11.83 35.39 8.79
N LEU A 168 12.65 36.35 9.24
CA LEU A 168 13.18 37.43 8.40
C LEU A 168 14.54 37.12 7.75
N ARG A 169 15.17 36.00 8.12
CA ARG A 169 16.52 35.66 7.65
C ARG A 169 16.44 35.02 6.28
N LYS A 170 17.31 35.37 5.33
CA LYS A 170 17.30 34.74 3.99
C LYS A 170 17.74 33.28 4.07
N PRO A 171 17.34 32.40 3.12
CA PRO A 171 17.87 31.05 3.06
C PRO A 171 19.40 31.04 3.03
N TYR A 172 20.00 30.06 3.71
CA TYR A 172 21.43 29.79 3.86
C TYR A 172 22.22 30.75 4.75
N GLU A 173 21.60 31.86 5.17
CA GLU A 173 22.26 32.86 6.00
C GLU A 173 22.59 32.29 7.39
N GLY A 174 23.85 32.42 7.80
CA GLY A 174 24.38 31.82 9.02
C GLY A 174 24.64 30.32 8.96
N LEU A 175 24.43 29.66 7.81
CA LEU A 175 24.90 28.29 7.56
C LEU A 175 26.20 28.28 6.74
N PHE A 176 26.32 29.19 5.78
CA PHE A 176 27.42 29.24 4.81
C PHE A 176 27.97 30.65 4.65
N GLN A 177 29.20 30.75 4.15
CA GLN A 177 29.84 32.02 3.82
C GLN A 177 29.57 32.39 2.35
N GLY A 178 29.36 33.68 2.08
CA GLY A 178 29.13 34.23 0.75
C GLY A 178 27.72 34.81 0.54
N THR A 179 27.56 35.54 -0.56
CA THR A 179 26.30 36.24 -0.91
C THR A 179 25.73 35.81 -2.26
N ASP A 180 26.52 35.08 -3.06
CA ASP A 180 26.11 34.56 -4.37
C ASP A 180 25.25 33.29 -4.20
N ILE A 181 24.01 33.35 -4.68
CA ILE A 181 23.02 32.27 -4.53
C ILE A 181 23.49 30.93 -5.15
N PRO A 182 24.03 30.90 -6.37
CA PRO A 182 24.64 29.68 -6.92
C PRO A 182 25.73 29.07 -6.02
N SER A 183 26.60 29.90 -5.43
CA SER A 183 27.62 29.45 -4.48
C SER A 183 27.01 28.87 -3.19
N LEU A 184 25.98 29.51 -2.64
CA LEU A 184 25.26 29.03 -1.45
C LEU A 184 24.58 27.68 -1.71
N ARG A 185 23.95 27.50 -2.88
CA ARG A 185 23.34 26.22 -3.28
C ARG A 185 24.37 25.10 -3.44
N ARG A 186 25.56 25.39 -3.98
CA ARG A 186 26.66 24.41 -4.03
C ARG A 186 27.06 23.93 -2.64
N GLN A 187 27.25 24.85 -1.70
CA GLN A 187 27.61 24.53 -0.32
C GLN A 187 26.47 23.74 0.38
N ALA A 188 25.22 24.13 0.16
CA ALA A 188 24.05 23.45 0.71
C ALA A 188 23.90 22.00 0.19
N GLY A 189 24.08 21.80 -1.12
CA GLY A 189 24.04 20.47 -1.74
C GLY A 189 25.11 19.53 -1.17
N GLU A 190 26.34 20.02 -1.02
CA GLU A 190 27.44 19.23 -0.44
C GLU A 190 27.21 18.94 1.06
N ARG A 191 26.67 19.90 1.82
CA ARG A 191 26.32 19.69 3.23
C ARG A 191 25.26 18.60 3.40
N LEU A 192 24.17 18.66 2.62
CA LEU A 192 23.12 17.63 2.68
C LEU A 192 23.61 16.25 2.24
N LYS A 193 24.42 16.18 1.17
CA LYS A 193 25.04 14.93 0.74
C LYS A 193 25.82 14.25 1.88
N ASN A 194 26.62 15.02 2.60
CA ASN A 194 27.39 14.50 3.74
C ASN A 194 26.51 14.12 4.93
N LEU A 195 25.47 14.90 5.24
CA LEU A 195 24.54 14.57 6.33
C LEU A 195 23.76 13.29 6.04
N VAL A 196 23.22 13.13 4.83
CA VAL A 196 22.43 11.95 4.45
C VAL A 196 23.29 10.68 4.38
N THR A 197 24.53 10.79 3.90
CA THR A 197 25.46 9.64 3.84
C THR A 197 25.81 9.08 5.22
N ASN A 198 25.79 9.92 6.25
CA ASN A 198 26.17 9.56 7.62
C ASN A 198 24.97 9.26 8.53
N LEU A 199 23.75 9.18 8.00
CA LEU A 199 22.58 8.81 8.80
C LEU A 199 22.72 7.39 9.36
N GLN A 200 22.38 7.25 10.64
CA GLN A 200 22.35 5.99 11.39
C GLN A 200 20.97 5.78 12.05
N ASN A 201 20.75 4.59 12.62
CA ASN A 201 19.59 4.19 13.43
C ASN A 201 18.26 4.02 12.67
N ASP A 202 18.00 2.82 12.15
CA ASP A 202 16.73 2.51 11.50
C ASP A 202 15.64 2.03 12.47
N PRO A 203 14.41 2.58 12.38
CA PRO A 203 13.95 3.59 11.40
C PRO A 203 14.34 5.03 11.76
N ASN A 204 14.83 5.80 10.78
CA ASN A 204 15.16 7.22 10.96
C ASN A 204 14.08 8.13 10.35
N PRO A 205 13.36 8.96 11.14
CA PRO A 205 12.28 9.81 10.65
C PRO A 205 12.73 10.90 9.68
N VAL A 206 14.04 11.22 9.66
CA VAL A 206 14.62 12.18 8.72
C VAL A 206 14.57 11.67 7.28
N ASP A 207 14.55 10.35 7.05
CA ASP A 207 14.52 9.78 5.70
C ASP A 207 13.27 10.23 4.91
N VAL A 208 12.13 10.41 5.58
CA VAL A 208 10.91 10.95 4.96
C VAL A 208 11.13 12.38 4.45
N GLN A 209 11.83 13.20 5.22
CA GLN A 209 12.07 14.60 4.89
C GLN A 209 13.03 14.72 3.71
N VAL A 210 14.07 13.87 3.68
CA VAL A 210 15.02 13.77 2.56
C VAL A 210 14.30 13.33 1.28
N ASP A 211 13.46 12.29 1.35
CA ASP A 211 12.65 11.83 0.21
C ASP A 211 11.74 12.95 -0.34
N ASN A 212 10.97 13.59 0.55
CA ASN A 212 10.06 14.67 0.16
C ASN A 212 10.80 15.84 -0.52
N LEU A 213 11.99 16.20 -0.02
CA LEU A 213 12.81 17.23 -0.65
C LEU A 213 13.25 16.81 -2.06
N ILE A 214 13.72 15.57 -2.24
CA ILE A 214 14.14 15.06 -3.55
C ILE A 214 12.97 15.07 -4.54
N ARG A 215 11.78 14.63 -4.12
CA ARG A 215 10.57 14.67 -4.95
C ARG A 215 10.24 16.09 -5.37
N THR A 216 10.28 17.03 -4.42
CA THR A 216 10.00 18.45 -4.68
C THR A 216 11.00 19.04 -5.69
N LEU A 217 12.30 18.80 -5.51
CA LEU A 217 13.34 19.29 -6.40
C LEU A 217 13.22 18.75 -7.82
N ASN A 218 12.78 17.49 -7.95
CA ASN A 218 12.65 16.80 -9.23
C ASN A 218 11.23 16.83 -9.81
N LYS A 219 10.30 17.59 -9.20
CA LYS A 219 8.88 17.67 -9.59
C LYS A 219 8.18 16.30 -9.68
N LEU A 220 8.55 15.39 -8.79
CA LEU A 220 7.95 14.06 -8.69
C LEU A 220 6.68 14.10 -7.82
N PRO A 221 5.74 13.15 -8.02
CA PRO A 221 4.58 13.00 -7.15
C PRO A 221 4.99 12.84 -5.68
N SER A 222 4.19 13.39 -4.77
CA SER A 222 4.40 13.25 -3.33
C SER A 222 4.43 11.77 -2.91
N ARG A 223 5.24 11.46 -1.90
CA ARG A 223 5.29 10.11 -1.33
C ARG A 223 3.94 9.79 -0.65
N PRO A 224 3.23 8.72 -1.04
CA PRO A 224 2.10 8.18 -0.30
C PRO A 224 2.47 7.91 1.16
N ALA A 225 1.57 8.21 2.09
CA ALA A 225 1.85 8.09 3.52
C ALA A 225 2.30 6.67 3.95
N ASN A 226 1.79 5.65 3.26
CA ASN A 226 2.10 4.23 3.45
C ASN A 226 3.34 3.72 2.70
N GLN A 227 3.95 4.52 1.83
CA GLN A 227 5.14 4.15 1.07
C GLN A 227 6.41 4.44 1.89
N ALA A 228 7.36 3.52 1.96
CA ALA A 228 8.61 3.76 2.68
C ALA A 228 9.42 4.92 2.06
N PRO A 229 10.22 5.67 2.85
CA PRO A 229 11.14 6.65 2.33
C PRO A 229 12.06 6.06 1.25
N TYR A 230 12.29 6.82 0.18
CA TYR A 230 13.11 6.50 -0.99
C TYR A 230 12.59 5.39 -1.90
N ALA A 231 11.53 4.67 -1.51
CA ALA A 231 10.94 3.67 -2.37
C ALA A 231 10.50 4.33 -3.69
N GLY A 232 10.94 3.79 -4.81
CA GLY A 232 10.64 4.33 -6.15
C GLY A 232 11.32 5.65 -6.51
N LEU A 233 12.20 6.21 -5.65
CA LEU A 233 12.99 7.39 -6.01
C LEU A 233 14.23 7.06 -6.85
N PHE A 234 14.90 5.97 -6.51
CA PHE A 234 16.12 5.56 -7.15
C PHE A 234 15.90 4.19 -7.78
N ALA A 235 16.03 4.11 -9.10
CA ALA A 235 16.19 2.83 -9.74
C ALA A 235 17.43 2.13 -9.13
N ALA A 236 17.35 0.82 -8.91
CA ALA A 236 18.51 0.06 -8.47
C ALA A 236 19.66 0.26 -9.48
N SER A 237 20.83 0.71 -9.01
CA SER A 237 21.99 0.92 -9.88
C SER A 237 22.42 -0.42 -10.54
N PRO A 238 22.93 -0.37 -11.78
CA PRO A 238 23.09 -1.55 -12.63
C PRO A 238 24.31 -2.36 -12.20
N THR A 239 24.13 -3.64 -11.91
CA THR A 239 25.23 -4.61 -12.02
C THR A 239 25.26 -5.12 -13.44
N VAL A 240 26.42 -4.98 -14.09
CA VAL A 240 26.64 -5.37 -15.47
C VAL A 240 26.73 -6.90 -15.55
N SER A 241 25.70 -7.55 -16.08
CA SER A 241 25.82 -8.45 -17.24
C SER A 241 24.44 -8.88 -17.74
N SER A 242 24.30 -8.79 -19.06
CA SER A 242 23.19 -9.22 -19.93
C SER A 242 22.09 -8.16 -20.22
N PRO A 243 21.62 -8.09 -21.48
CA PRO A 243 20.82 -6.99 -22.02
C PRO A 243 19.44 -6.89 -21.34
N PRO A 244 18.73 -5.75 -21.47
CA PRO A 244 17.88 -5.21 -20.41
C PRO A 244 16.67 -6.12 -20.13
N VAL A 245 16.60 -6.67 -18.91
CA VAL A 245 15.37 -7.23 -18.38
C VAL A 245 14.52 -6.08 -17.87
N VAL A 246 13.68 -5.59 -18.78
CA VAL A 246 12.35 -5.09 -18.45
C VAL A 246 11.77 -6.09 -17.44
N THR A 247 11.53 -5.70 -16.17
CA THR A 247 10.76 -6.57 -15.28
C THR A 247 9.50 -6.93 -16.04
N PRO A 248 9.19 -8.23 -16.25
CA PRO A 248 7.99 -8.57 -16.97
C PRO A 248 6.84 -7.86 -16.27
N PRO A 249 5.82 -7.38 -17.02
CA PRO A 249 4.57 -6.97 -16.39
C PRO A 249 4.20 -8.03 -15.35
N PRO A 250 3.65 -7.67 -14.17
CA PRO A 250 3.15 -8.68 -13.24
C PRO A 250 2.36 -9.66 -14.08
N LYS A 251 2.76 -10.96 -14.06
CA LYS A 251 2.36 -11.96 -15.07
C LYS A 251 0.94 -11.62 -15.50
N ALA A 252 0.80 -11.07 -16.71
CA ALA A 252 -0.46 -10.47 -17.12
C ALA A 252 -1.53 -11.53 -16.89
N LEU A 253 -2.44 -11.26 -15.95
CA LEU A 253 -3.43 -12.24 -15.55
C LEU A 253 -4.35 -12.52 -16.74
N ILE A 254 -4.56 -11.49 -17.57
CA ILE A 254 -5.18 -11.57 -18.88
C ILE A 254 -4.38 -10.82 -19.94
N THR A 255 -4.49 -11.26 -21.19
CA THR A 255 -3.91 -10.61 -22.38
C THR A 255 -4.91 -9.65 -23.04
N GLN A 256 -4.40 -8.80 -23.94
CA GLN A 256 -5.25 -7.92 -24.77
C GLN A 256 -6.26 -8.72 -25.59
N THR A 257 -5.84 -9.84 -26.18
CA THR A 257 -6.70 -10.71 -26.97
C THR A 257 -7.84 -11.28 -26.12
N GLN A 258 -7.51 -11.75 -24.91
CA GLN A 258 -8.53 -12.26 -23.98
C GLN A 258 -9.50 -11.15 -23.57
N LEU A 259 -9.01 -9.96 -23.18
CA LEU A 259 -9.88 -8.85 -22.80
C LEU A 259 -10.78 -8.38 -23.96
N THR A 260 -10.25 -8.33 -25.18
CA THR A 260 -11.02 -7.98 -26.38
C THR A 260 -12.07 -9.04 -26.72
N ALA A 261 -11.77 -10.33 -26.52
CA ALA A 261 -12.74 -11.40 -26.72
C ALA A 261 -13.88 -11.36 -25.69
N ILE A 262 -13.59 -10.95 -24.45
CA ILE A 262 -14.60 -10.81 -23.40
C ILE A 262 -15.44 -9.55 -23.62
N ALA A 263 -14.81 -8.42 -23.93
CA ALA A 263 -15.45 -7.13 -24.19
C ALA A 263 -15.30 -6.70 -25.68
N PRO A 264 -16.03 -7.36 -26.60
CA PRO A 264 -15.86 -7.15 -28.05
C PRO A 264 -16.41 -5.82 -28.56
N TYR A 265 -17.23 -5.13 -27.78
CA TYR A 265 -17.84 -3.84 -28.16
C TYR A 265 -17.01 -2.62 -27.73
N SER A 266 -15.84 -2.85 -27.11
CA SER A 266 -14.93 -1.79 -26.70
C SER A 266 -13.96 -1.41 -27.81
N ASP A 267 -13.52 -0.15 -27.84
CA ASP A 267 -12.36 0.23 -28.66
C ASP A 267 -11.09 -0.54 -28.20
N PRO A 268 -10.48 -1.39 -29.05
CA PRO A 268 -9.28 -2.14 -28.69
C PRO A 268 -8.11 -1.26 -28.27
N ALA A 269 -7.98 -0.04 -28.83
CA ALA A 269 -6.93 0.90 -28.45
C ALA A 269 -7.14 1.46 -27.04
N ARG A 270 -8.40 1.63 -26.62
CA ARG A 270 -8.76 1.98 -25.25
C ARG A 270 -8.47 0.84 -24.29
N LEU A 271 -8.88 -0.39 -24.64
CA LEU A 271 -8.58 -1.58 -23.85
C LEU A 271 -7.07 -1.77 -23.65
N ALA A 272 -6.26 -1.54 -24.69
CA ALA A 272 -4.79 -1.62 -24.60
C ALA A 272 -4.21 -0.61 -23.60
N LYS A 273 -4.82 0.56 -23.44
CA LYS A 273 -4.41 1.57 -22.44
C LYS A 273 -4.88 1.19 -21.03
N LEU A 274 -6.06 0.59 -20.89
CA LEU A 274 -6.64 0.17 -19.61
C LEU A 274 -5.96 -1.08 -19.05
N LEU A 275 -5.63 -2.05 -19.91
CA LEU A 275 -5.19 -3.40 -19.57
C LEU A 275 -4.04 -3.47 -18.55
N PRO A 276 -2.99 -2.62 -18.61
CA PRO A 276 -1.93 -2.65 -17.60
C PRO A 276 -2.45 -2.31 -16.20
N TYR A 277 -3.37 -1.35 -16.09
CA TYR A 277 -3.96 -0.93 -14.82
C TYR A 277 -4.97 -1.94 -14.29
N LEU A 278 -5.73 -2.57 -15.19
CA LEU A 278 -6.67 -3.63 -14.84
C LEU A 278 -5.93 -4.86 -14.29
N ASN A 279 -4.89 -5.33 -14.99
CA ASN A 279 -4.04 -6.41 -14.50
C ASN A 279 -3.34 -6.08 -13.18
N ALA A 280 -2.79 -4.88 -13.04
CA ALA A 280 -2.16 -4.44 -11.80
C ALA A 280 -3.16 -4.40 -10.63
N THR A 281 -4.38 -3.94 -10.88
CA THR A 281 -5.47 -3.92 -9.88
C THR A 281 -5.85 -5.34 -9.47
N MET A 282 -6.08 -6.24 -10.42
CA MET A 282 -6.42 -7.63 -10.10
C MET A 282 -5.34 -8.31 -9.25
N VAL A 283 -4.07 -8.00 -9.51
CA VAL A 283 -2.95 -8.43 -8.65
C VAL A 283 -3.00 -7.76 -7.27
N GLU A 284 -3.18 -6.43 -7.19
CA GLU A 284 -3.26 -5.66 -5.93
C GLU A 284 -4.34 -6.19 -4.98
N TYR A 285 -5.48 -6.63 -5.52
CA TYR A 285 -6.64 -7.06 -4.76
C TYR A 285 -6.84 -8.59 -4.72
N ALA A 286 -5.83 -9.37 -5.11
CA ALA A 286 -5.84 -10.84 -5.11
C ALA A 286 -7.01 -11.46 -5.91
N ILE A 287 -7.39 -10.80 -7.00
CA ILE A 287 -8.36 -11.26 -8.00
C ILE A 287 -7.58 -12.10 -9.03
N ASN A 288 -7.13 -13.28 -8.61
CA ASN A 288 -6.03 -13.98 -9.27
C ASN A 288 -6.30 -15.46 -9.61
N THR A 289 -7.52 -15.95 -9.35
CA THR A 289 -8.00 -17.24 -9.88
C THR A 289 -8.79 -16.97 -11.18
N PRO A 290 -8.86 -17.92 -12.12
CA PRO A 290 -9.63 -17.74 -13.35
C PRO A 290 -11.08 -17.29 -13.13
N LEU A 291 -11.77 -17.88 -12.13
CA LEU A 291 -13.14 -17.48 -11.77
C LEU A 291 -13.22 -16.07 -11.18
N ARG A 292 -12.33 -15.71 -10.24
CA ARG A 292 -12.28 -14.33 -9.71
C ARG A 292 -12.06 -13.30 -10.81
N ILE A 293 -11.13 -13.59 -11.71
CA ILE A 293 -10.84 -12.72 -12.87
C ILE A 293 -12.08 -12.62 -13.77
N ALA A 294 -12.73 -13.74 -14.08
CA ALA A 294 -13.91 -13.77 -14.94
C ALA A 294 -15.06 -12.94 -14.35
N HIS A 295 -15.38 -13.13 -13.06
CA HIS A 295 -16.41 -12.36 -12.37
C HIS A 295 -16.07 -10.88 -12.25
N PHE A 296 -14.83 -10.53 -11.91
CA PHE A 296 -14.41 -9.14 -11.82
C PHE A 296 -14.49 -8.42 -13.17
N ILE A 297 -14.04 -9.07 -14.25
CA ILE A 297 -14.15 -8.52 -15.61
C ILE A 297 -15.61 -8.38 -16.00
N ALA A 298 -16.45 -9.38 -15.71
CA ALA A 298 -17.87 -9.33 -16.05
C ALA A 298 -18.60 -8.13 -15.41
N GLN A 299 -18.38 -7.93 -14.12
CA GLN A 299 -18.99 -6.81 -13.40
C GLN A 299 -18.43 -5.47 -13.89
N THR A 300 -17.12 -5.34 -14.01
CA THR A 300 -16.51 -4.06 -14.42
C THR A 300 -16.80 -3.73 -15.89
N ALA A 301 -16.91 -4.71 -16.79
CA ALA A 301 -17.32 -4.50 -18.16
C ALA A 301 -18.75 -3.95 -18.23
N HIS A 302 -19.70 -4.58 -17.52
CA HIS A 302 -21.08 -4.11 -17.48
C HIS A 302 -21.21 -2.68 -16.94
N GLU A 303 -20.59 -2.38 -15.80
CA GLU A 303 -20.69 -1.07 -15.13
C GLU A 303 -20.02 0.10 -15.90
N SER A 304 -19.15 -0.22 -16.85
CA SER A 304 -18.33 0.77 -17.59
C SER A 304 -18.66 0.84 -19.09
N ASP A 305 -19.83 0.33 -19.49
CA ASP A 305 -20.26 0.23 -20.89
C ASP A 305 -19.21 -0.52 -21.73
N ALA A 306 -18.93 -1.76 -21.35
CA ALA A 306 -17.84 -2.56 -21.91
C ALA A 306 -16.50 -1.80 -21.86
N TYR A 307 -16.14 -1.13 -20.76
CA TYR A 307 -14.93 -0.30 -20.67
C TYR A 307 -14.86 0.90 -21.63
N ASN A 308 -15.93 1.30 -22.31
CA ASN A 308 -15.94 2.48 -23.18
C ASN A 308 -15.89 3.79 -22.40
N THR A 309 -16.27 3.78 -21.12
CA THR A 309 -16.20 4.96 -20.26
C THR A 309 -15.70 4.64 -18.85
N ASN A 310 -15.10 5.64 -18.19
CA ASN A 310 -14.80 5.59 -16.74
C ASN A 310 -15.62 6.63 -15.97
N GLU A 311 -16.54 7.31 -16.63
CA GLU A 311 -17.44 8.29 -16.03
C GLU A 311 -18.84 8.04 -16.54
N GLU A 312 -19.85 8.20 -15.69
CA GLU A 312 -21.22 8.17 -16.19
C GLU A 312 -21.46 9.25 -17.25
N TYR A 313 -22.36 8.97 -18.19
CA TYR A 313 -22.76 9.94 -19.20
C TYR A 313 -23.67 11.03 -18.63
N ALA A 314 -24.40 10.73 -17.56
CA ALA A 314 -25.25 11.69 -16.88
C ALA A 314 -24.44 12.86 -16.28
N SER A 315 -25.12 13.98 -16.04
CA SER A 315 -24.50 15.16 -15.44
C SER A 315 -24.18 14.99 -13.95
N GLY A 316 -24.84 14.04 -13.27
CA GLY A 316 -24.82 13.89 -11.82
C GLY A 316 -25.77 14.81 -11.06
N ALA A 317 -26.53 15.67 -11.75
CA ALA A 317 -27.46 16.61 -11.12
C ALA A 317 -28.52 15.91 -10.25
N ASP A 318 -28.93 14.69 -10.61
CA ASP A 318 -29.90 13.89 -9.86
C ASP A 318 -29.37 13.41 -8.49
N TYR A 319 -28.06 13.50 -8.25
CA TYR A 319 -27.45 13.20 -6.95
C TYR A 319 -27.39 14.42 -6.02
N GLU A 320 -27.82 15.60 -6.48
CA GLU A 320 -27.79 16.81 -5.66
C GLU A 320 -28.68 16.65 -4.41
N GLY A 321 -28.16 17.03 -3.24
CA GLY A 321 -28.90 16.95 -1.98
C GLY A 321 -29.15 15.53 -1.44
N ARG A 322 -28.65 14.48 -2.10
CA ARG A 322 -28.76 13.09 -1.63
C ARG A 322 -27.95 12.87 -0.35
N GLY A 323 -28.62 12.98 0.79
CA GLY A 323 -28.00 12.83 2.11
C GLY A 323 -27.42 11.44 2.37
N ASP A 324 -28.02 10.38 1.79
CA ASP A 324 -27.51 9.00 1.84
C ASP A 324 -26.16 8.83 1.13
N LEU A 325 -25.88 9.70 0.15
CA LEU A 325 -24.60 9.78 -0.57
C LEU A 325 -23.61 10.77 0.07
N GLY A 326 -24.01 11.42 1.16
CA GLY A 326 -23.27 12.50 1.81
C GLY A 326 -23.22 13.80 1.01
N ASN A 327 -24.07 13.97 -0.01
CA ASN A 327 -24.15 15.17 -0.83
C ASN A 327 -24.93 16.26 -0.10
N VAL A 328 -24.28 16.91 0.86
CA VAL A 328 -24.89 17.89 1.78
C VAL A 328 -24.54 19.33 1.45
N ASN A 329 -23.62 19.56 0.51
CA ASN A 329 -23.23 20.90 0.08
C ASN A 329 -23.75 21.17 -1.34
N PRO A 330 -24.16 22.41 -1.65
CA PRO A 330 -24.56 22.78 -3.01
C PRO A 330 -23.48 22.44 -4.06
N GLY A 331 -23.90 21.76 -5.13
CA GLY A 331 -23.05 21.32 -6.24
C GLY A 331 -22.41 19.95 -6.05
N ASP A 332 -22.70 19.25 -4.95
CA ASP A 332 -22.16 17.93 -4.66
C ASP A 332 -22.60 16.87 -5.67
N GLY A 333 -23.80 16.97 -6.24
CA GLY A 333 -24.32 15.99 -7.19
C GLY A 333 -23.43 15.88 -8.42
N VAL A 334 -23.22 16.99 -9.12
CA VAL A 334 -22.35 17.06 -10.32
C VAL A 334 -20.88 16.82 -9.97
N ARG A 335 -20.43 17.31 -8.81
CA ARG A 335 -19.04 17.16 -8.37
C ARG A 335 -18.69 15.69 -8.11
N PHE A 336 -19.55 14.96 -7.41
CA PHE A 336 -19.37 13.55 -7.03
C PHE A 336 -20.27 12.61 -7.83
N LYS A 337 -20.47 12.96 -9.10
CA LYS A 337 -21.11 12.12 -10.12
C LYS A 337 -20.36 10.78 -10.28
N GLY A 338 -21.02 9.76 -10.81
CA GLY A 338 -20.47 8.41 -10.99
C GLY A 338 -19.19 8.36 -11.82
N ARG A 339 -18.12 7.77 -11.26
CA ARG A 339 -16.84 7.50 -11.94
C ARG A 339 -16.18 6.19 -11.52
N GLY A 340 -15.19 5.77 -12.29
CA GLY A 340 -14.47 4.51 -12.16
C GLY A 340 -15.22 3.34 -12.80
N LEU A 341 -14.59 2.16 -12.80
CA LEU A 341 -15.16 0.98 -13.47
C LEU A 341 -16.35 0.35 -12.72
N ILE A 342 -16.70 0.85 -11.53
CA ILE A 342 -17.83 0.38 -10.71
C ILE A 342 -18.77 1.53 -10.27
N GLN A 343 -18.66 2.69 -10.93
CA GLN A 343 -19.55 3.84 -10.69
C GLN A 343 -19.58 4.35 -9.22
N VAL A 344 -18.41 4.66 -8.66
CA VAL A 344 -18.33 5.33 -7.35
C VAL A 344 -19.04 6.68 -7.44
N THR A 345 -20.08 6.87 -6.61
CA THR A 345 -20.98 8.03 -6.67
C THR A 345 -21.22 8.59 -5.28
N GLY A 346 -21.20 9.92 -5.13
CA GLY A 346 -21.51 10.61 -3.86
C GLY A 346 -20.30 10.97 -3.02
N ARG A 347 -20.34 12.13 -2.37
CA ARG A 347 -19.25 12.70 -1.56
C ARG A 347 -18.71 11.70 -0.53
N ALA A 348 -19.59 11.00 0.19
CA ALA A 348 -19.20 10.05 1.22
C ALA A 348 -18.38 8.90 0.65
N ASN A 349 -18.82 8.33 -0.48
CA ASN A 349 -18.14 7.22 -1.15
C ASN A 349 -16.81 7.66 -1.77
N TYR A 350 -16.76 8.87 -2.36
CA TYR A 350 -15.52 9.47 -2.83
C TYR A 350 -14.52 9.67 -1.69
N ALA A 351 -14.95 10.15 -0.53
CA ALA A 351 -14.10 10.33 0.64
C ALA A 351 -13.57 8.98 1.17
N GLU A 352 -14.43 7.97 1.24
CA GLU A 352 -14.06 6.63 1.70
C GLU A 352 -13.08 5.94 0.74
N CYS A 353 -13.39 5.95 -0.56
CA CYS A 353 -12.53 5.42 -1.61
C CYS A 353 -11.18 6.15 -1.61
N GLY A 354 -11.20 7.49 -1.54
CA GLY A 354 -9.99 8.31 -1.52
C GLY A 354 -9.11 7.98 -0.32
N LYS A 355 -9.70 7.85 0.87
CA LYS A 355 -9.00 7.42 2.08
C LYS A 355 -8.36 6.03 1.92
N ALA A 356 -9.07 5.08 1.32
CA ALA A 356 -8.56 3.73 1.09
C ALA A 356 -7.42 3.68 0.06
N LEU A 357 -7.50 4.49 -0.99
CA LEU A 357 -6.49 4.58 -2.04
C LEU A 357 -5.32 5.51 -1.69
N GLY A 358 -5.47 6.31 -0.61
CA GLY A 358 -4.49 7.31 -0.20
C GLY A 358 -4.47 8.55 -1.10
N ILE A 359 -5.60 8.89 -1.74
CA ILE A 359 -5.77 9.99 -2.68
C ILE A 359 -6.90 10.90 -2.21
N ASP A 360 -6.70 12.22 -2.25
CA ASP A 360 -7.77 13.18 -1.94
C ASP A 360 -8.75 13.33 -3.13
N LEU A 361 -9.72 12.43 -3.17
CA LEU A 361 -10.81 12.41 -4.14
C LEU A 361 -11.95 13.39 -3.79
N VAL A 362 -11.97 13.96 -2.59
CA VAL A 362 -12.97 14.99 -2.22
C VAL A 362 -12.61 16.31 -2.91
N SER A 363 -11.32 16.66 -2.87
CA SER A 363 -10.80 17.84 -3.56
C SER A 363 -10.62 17.62 -5.07
N ASN A 364 -10.34 16.37 -5.50
CA ASN A 364 -10.05 16.03 -6.90
C ASN A 364 -10.89 14.86 -7.44
N PRO A 365 -12.23 14.96 -7.48
CA PRO A 365 -13.10 13.83 -7.84
C PRO A 365 -12.91 13.33 -9.28
N GLN A 366 -12.52 14.20 -10.21
CA GLN A 366 -12.25 13.85 -11.61
C GLN A 366 -11.15 12.80 -11.78
N ARG A 367 -10.23 12.69 -10.79
CA ARG A 367 -9.16 11.69 -10.81
C ARG A 367 -9.69 10.25 -10.87
N LEU A 368 -10.91 9.99 -10.39
CA LEU A 368 -11.52 8.65 -10.51
C LEU A 368 -11.85 8.25 -11.96
N GLY A 369 -11.86 9.19 -12.90
CA GLY A 369 -11.98 8.91 -14.33
C GLY A 369 -10.67 8.45 -14.99
N ASP A 370 -9.52 8.65 -14.34
CA ASP A 370 -8.22 8.21 -14.86
C ASP A 370 -8.08 6.68 -14.78
N PHE A 371 -7.45 6.05 -15.79
CA PHE A 371 -7.39 4.59 -15.89
C PHE A 371 -6.83 3.89 -14.64
N ASP A 372 -5.83 4.49 -13.98
CA ASP A 372 -5.24 3.93 -12.77
C ASP A 372 -6.25 3.88 -11.62
N LEU A 373 -6.91 5.00 -11.33
CA LEU A 373 -7.85 5.10 -10.21
C LEU A 373 -9.22 4.51 -10.54
N ALA A 374 -9.62 4.49 -11.81
CA ALA A 374 -10.82 3.79 -12.26
C ALA A 374 -10.71 2.28 -11.99
N CYS A 375 -9.56 1.66 -12.29
CA CYS A 375 -9.34 0.25 -11.98
C CYS A 375 -9.21 0.03 -10.47
N ARG A 376 -8.35 0.81 -9.80
CA ARG A 376 -8.09 0.63 -8.36
C ARG A 376 -9.32 0.88 -7.49
N SER A 377 -10.23 1.78 -7.87
CA SER A 377 -11.51 1.95 -7.17
C SER A 377 -12.42 0.74 -7.30
N ALA A 378 -12.46 0.08 -8.47
CA ALA A 378 -13.18 -1.18 -8.62
C ALA A 378 -12.56 -2.31 -7.79
N GLY A 379 -11.24 -2.43 -7.75
CA GLY A 379 -10.56 -3.38 -6.87
C GLY A 379 -10.79 -3.10 -5.37
N TRP A 380 -10.80 -1.83 -4.98
CA TRP A 380 -11.16 -1.40 -3.62
C TRP A 380 -12.58 -1.83 -3.25
N PHE A 381 -13.55 -1.55 -4.13
CA PHE A 381 -14.93 -1.95 -3.92
C PHE A 381 -15.04 -3.47 -3.79
N TRP A 382 -14.42 -4.20 -4.72
CA TRP A 382 -14.40 -5.66 -4.74
C TRP A 382 -13.92 -6.26 -3.41
N ARG A 383 -12.82 -5.72 -2.88
CA ARG A 383 -12.29 -6.12 -1.58
C ARG A 383 -13.17 -5.69 -0.41
N LYS A 384 -13.71 -4.47 -0.43
CA LYS A 384 -14.61 -3.95 0.61
C LYS A 384 -15.84 -4.83 0.76
N MET A 385 -16.34 -5.36 -0.35
CA MET A 385 -17.51 -6.24 -0.41
C MET A 385 -17.16 -7.74 -0.30
N GLU A 386 -15.88 -8.07 -0.09
CA GLU A 386 -15.37 -9.45 0.10
C GLU A 386 -15.69 -10.45 -1.04
N LEU A 387 -15.85 -9.94 -2.28
CA LEU A 387 -16.42 -10.69 -3.42
C LEU A 387 -15.54 -11.83 -3.98
N ASN A 388 -14.30 -11.98 -3.52
CA ASN A 388 -13.45 -13.09 -3.94
C ASN A 388 -14.05 -14.45 -3.56
N GLY A 389 -14.66 -14.56 -2.37
CA GLY A 389 -15.30 -15.80 -1.92
C GLY A 389 -16.53 -16.15 -2.76
N ASP A 390 -17.35 -15.16 -3.09
CA ASP A 390 -18.52 -15.35 -3.95
C ASP A 390 -18.10 -15.76 -5.37
N ALA A 391 -17.03 -15.17 -5.90
CA ALA A 391 -16.52 -15.53 -7.22
C ALA A 391 -15.90 -16.92 -7.26
N ASP A 392 -15.23 -17.36 -6.18
CA ASP A 392 -14.73 -18.74 -6.07
C ASP A 392 -15.88 -19.76 -6.01
N ASN A 393 -17.05 -19.36 -5.50
CA ASN A 393 -18.28 -20.16 -5.51
C ASN A 393 -19.08 -20.02 -6.81
N ASP A 394 -18.57 -19.26 -7.78
CA ASP A 394 -19.23 -18.95 -9.05
C ASP A 394 -20.60 -18.26 -8.89
N ASP A 395 -20.80 -17.49 -7.82
CA ASP A 395 -22.09 -16.91 -7.44
C ASP A 395 -22.28 -15.49 -8.01
N ILE A 396 -22.61 -15.43 -9.31
CA ILE A 396 -22.92 -14.17 -10.00
C ILE A 396 -24.11 -13.42 -9.38
N MET A 397 -25.05 -14.15 -8.77
CA MET A 397 -26.27 -13.56 -8.20
C MET A 397 -25.91 -12.70 -6.99
N THR A 398 -25.13 -13.26 -6.06
CA THR A 398 -24.67 -12.53 -4.87
C THR A 398 -23.78 -11.36 -5.27
N ILE A 399 -22.82 -11.56 -6.18
CA ILE A 399 -21.94 -10.50 -6.66
C ILE A 399 -22.74 -9.36 -7.29
N THR A 400 -23.66 -9.66 -8.20
CA THR A 400 -24.48 -8.65 -8.88
C THR A 400 -25.32 -7.85 -7.88
N ARG A 401 -25.95 -8.55 -6.92
CA ARG A 401 -26.72 -7.89 -5.86
C ARG A 401 -25.88 -6.95 -5.00
N LEU A 402 -24.64 -7.31 -4.70
CA LEU A 402 -23.73 -6.48 -3.91
C LEU A 402 -23.15 -5.30 -4.71
N VAL A 403 -22.89 -5.49 -6.00
CA VAL A 403 -22.41 -4.43 -6.90
C VAL A 403 -23.50 -3.41 -7.20
N ASN A 404 -24.69 -3.86 -7.60
CA ASN A 404 -25.75 -3.00 -8.11
C ASN A 404 -26.82 -2.64 -7.07
N GLY A 405 -26.86 -3.32 -5.92
CA GLY A 405 -27.95 -3.22 -4.95
C GLY A 405 -29.22 -4.00 -5.36
N GLY A 406 -29.14 -4.78 -6.45
CA GLY A 406 -30.23 -5.54 -7.05
C GLY A 406 -29.73 -6.40 -8.21
N TYR A 407 -30.62 -6.85 -9.09
CA TYR A 407 -30.26 -7.73 -10.22
C TYR A 407 -30.33 -7.01 -11.59
N ASN A 408 -30.25 -5.68 -11.61
CA ASN A 408 -30.32 -4.95 -12.88
C ASN A 408 -29.08 -5.27 -13.73
N GLY A 409 -29.33 -5.60 -15.00
CA GLY A 409 -28.27 -5.98 -15.93
C GLY A 409 -27.66 -7.35 -15.68
N LEU A 410 -28.28 -8.21 -14.85
CA LEU A 410 -27.76 -9.55 -14.55
C LEU A 410 -27.49 -10.39 -15.81
N GLU A 411 -28.38 -10.34 -16.80
CA GLU A 411 -28.22 -11.07 -18.06
C GLU A 411 -26.95 -10.64 -18.81
N ASP A 412 -26.71 -9.33 -18.93
CA ASP A 412 -25.51 -8.81 -19.60
C ASP A 412 -24.22 -9.12 -18.81
N ARG A 413 -24.28 -9.08 -17.47
CA ARG A 413 -23.17 -9.54 -16.60
C ARG A 413 -22.90 -11.03 -16.80
N GLN A 414 -23.94 -11.85 -16.95
CA GLN A 414 -23.82 -13.27 -17.22
C GLN A 414 -23.17 -13.49 -18.59
N ASP A 415 -23.56 -12.74 -19.61
CA ASP A 415 -22.94 -12.82 -20.95
C ASP A 415 -21.44 -12.52 -20.92
N TYR A 416 -21.00 -11.48 -20.19
CA TYR A 416 -19.57 -11.22 -20.00
C TYR A 416 -18.86 -12.33 -19.21
N LEU A 417 -19.52 -12.87 -18.18
CA LEU A 417 -18.97 -13.96 -17.38
C LEU A 417 -18.78 -15.23 -18.24
N ASP A 418 -19.78 -15.58 -19.05
CA ASP A 418 -19.74 -16.75 -19.92
C ASP A 418 -18.65 -16.62 -20.99
N ARG A 419 -18.50 -15.43 -21.59
CA ARG A 419 -17.38 -15.14 -22.50
C ARG A 419 -16.04 -15.27 -21.79
N ALA A 420 -15.91 -14.75 -20.58
CA ALA A 420 -14.68 -14.86 -19.79
C ALA A 420 -14.33 -16.30 -19.46
N LYS A 421 -15.31 -17.10 -19.03
CA LYS A 421 -15.13 -18.54 -18.79
C LYS A 421 -14.72 -19.28 -20.05
N GLN A 422 -15.38 -19.01 -21.18
CA GLN A 422 -15.01 -19.59 -22.49
C GLN A 422 -13.58 -19.25 -22.88
N VAL A 423 -13.16 -17.99 -22.70
CA VAL A 423 -11.80 -17.51 -23.01
C VAL A 423 -10.74 -18.13 -22.09
N PHE A 424 -11.09 -18.45 -20.85
CA PHE A 424 -10.18 -19.08 -19.88
C PHE A 424 -10.23 -20.61 -19.89
N GLY A 425 -11.24 -21.21 -20.54
CA GLY A 425 -11.43 -22.65 -20.60
C GLY A 425 -11.82 -23.28 -19.25
N ILE A 426 -12.64 -22.57 -18.46
CA ILE A 426 -13.12 -22.99 -17.13
C ILE A 426 -14.62 -23.20 -17.09
#